data_AF-A0A536K2M9-F1
#
_entry.id   AF-A0A536K2M9-F1
#
_cell.length_a   1.000
_cell.length_b   1.000
_cell.length_c   1.000
_cell.angle_alpha   90.00
_cell.angle_beta   90.00
_cell.angle_gamma   90.00
#
_symmetry.space_group_name_H-M   'P 1'
#
loop_
_entity.id
_entity.type
_entity.pdbx_description
1 polymer ?
#
loop_
_entity_poly.entity_id
_entity_poly.type
_entity_poly.pdbx_seq_one_letter_code
_entity_poly.pdbx_strand_id
1 'polypeptide(L)'
;MSPSPPHRRDLSQLGPSAAVLRFSIGDYFIGVAGPRTFRGKVRYFKPETASGLAVIDIPAAVTKELGGLKQLKVKGVINGVEFTSNTMPAGGGILAVSVSKKLLDAAKLSVGDRADVEIERL
;
A
#
# COMPACT_ATOMS: atom_id res chain seq x y z
N MET A 1 0.54 -54.13 -13.99
CA MET A 1 -0.17 -52.85 -13.95
C MET A 1 0.66 -51.88 -13.13
N SER A 2 1.38 -50.97 -13.80
CA SER A 2 2.22 -49.96 -13.14
C SER A 2 1.49 -48.61 -13.20
N PRO A 3 1.46 -47.81 -12.12
CA PRO A 3 0.80 -46.52 -12.13
C PRO A 3 1.62 -45.47 -12.90
N SER A 4 0.92 -44.63 -13.66
CA SER A 4 1.47 -43.49 -14.40
C SER A 4 2.13 -42.45 -13.46
N PRO A 5 3.19 -41.75 -13.90
CA PRO A 5 3.80 -40.69 -13.11
C PRO A 5 2.88 -39.45 -13.01
N PRO A 6 2.95 -38.66 -11.93
CA PRO A 6 2.14 -37.47 -11.80
C PRO A 6 2.65 -36.36 -12.74
N HIS A 7 1.70 -35.65 -13.37
CA HIS A 7 1.95 -34.49 -14.20
C HIS A 7 2.90 -33.49 -13.51
N ARG A 8 4.05 -33.27 -14.16
CA ARG A 8 5.00 -32.22 -13.83
C ARG A 8 4.26 -30.88 -13.94
N ARG A 9 3.99 -30.23 -12.81
CA ARG A 9 3.43 -28.87 -12.80
C ARG A 9 4.45 -27.95 -13.46
N ASP A 10 4.04 -27.37 -14.57
CA ASP A 10 4.77 -26.34 -15.29
C ASP A 10 4.92 -25.11 -14.39
N LEU A 11 6.15 -24.84 -13.95
CA LEU A 11 6.50 -23.71 -13.07
C LEU A 11 6.80 -22.42 -13.87
N SER A 12 6.44 -22.36 -15.16
CA SER A 12 6.82 -21.27 -16.07
C SER A 12 6.02 -19.97 -15.89
N GLN A 13 5.03 -19.93 -15.00
CA GLN A 13 4.19 -18.73 -14.80
C GLN A 13 4.60 -17.85 -13.61
N LEU A 14 5.76 -18.10 -13.01
CA LEU A 14 6.35 -17.13 -12.09
C LEU A 14 7.21 -16.17 -12.91
N GLY A 15 6.57 -15.09 -13.42
CA GLY A 15 7.29 -13.88 -13.80
C GLY A 15 8.20 -13.43 -12.65
N PRO A 16 9.24 -12.61 -12.89
CA PRO A 16 10.28 -12.33 -11.89
C PRO A 16 9.66 -11.63 -10.69
N SER A 17 9.23 -12.41 -9.70
CA SER A 17 8.92 -11.95 -8.37
C SER A 17 10.27 -11.61 -7.80
N ALA A 18 10.67 -10.35 -7.97
CA ALA A 18 11.87 -9.80 -7.37
C ALA A 18 11.87 -10.27 -5.91
N ALA A 19 12.89 -11.03 -5.54
CA ALA A 19 13.04 -11.56 -4.20
C ALA A 19 13.25 -10.36 -3.26
N VAL A 20 12.15 -9.77 -2.82
CA VAL A 20 12.13 -8.72 -1.80
C VAL A 20 12.55 -9.41 -0.51
N LEU A 21 13.77 -9.15 -0.07
CA LEU A 21 14.22 -9.52 1.27
C LEU A 21 13.29 -8.83 2.26
N ARG A 22 12.35 -9.59 2.82
CA ARG A 22 11.36 -9.13 3.79
C ARG A 22 11.99 -9.15 5.17
N PHE A 23 12.36 -7.99 5.69
CA PHE A 23 12.73 -7.85 7.09
C PHE A 23 11.49 -7.36 7.87
N SER A 24 11.05 -8.13 8.87
CA SER A 24 9.96 -7.74 9.77
C SER A 24 10.53 -6.90 10.91
N ILE A 25 10.02 -5.68 11.05
CA ILE A 25 10.21 -4.84 12.25
C ILE A 25 8.82 -4.33 12.64
N GLY A 26 8.10 -5.06 13.50
CA GLY A 26 6.72 -4.74 13.88
C GLY A 26 5.71 -4.88 12.73
N ASP A 27 4.75 -3.97 12.62
CA ASP A 27 3.71 -3.92 11.56
C ASP A 27 4.22 -3.54 10.14
N TYR A 28 5.53 -3.60 9.89
CA TYR A 28 6.19 -2.98 8.74
C TYR A 28 7.12 -3.98 8.05
N PHE A 29 7.11 -3.98 6.71
CA PHE A 29 8.01 -4.78 5.88
C PHE A 29 8.94 -3.86 5.09
N ILE A 30 10.24 -3.93 5.34
CA ILE A 30 11.24 -3.16 4.58
C ILE A 30 11.67 -4.03 3.40
N GLY A 31 11.33 -3.59 2.18
CA GLY A 31 11.82 -4.17 0.94
C GLY A 31 12.93 -3.32 0.34
N VAL A 32 14.12 -3.89 0.18
CA VAL A 32 15.23 -3.26 -0.55
C VAL A 32 14.81 -3.11 -2.02
N ALA A 33 14.56 -1.87 -2.45
CA ALA A 33 14.17 -1.48 -3.81
C ALA A 33 12.89 -2.16 -4.37
N GLY A 34 11.82 -2.21 -3.56
CA GLY A 34 10.47 -2.61 -3.99
C GLY A 34 9.40 -1.57 -3.60
N PRO A 35 8.13 -1.77 -3.99
CA PRO A 35 7.03 -0.95 -3.49
C PRO A 35 7.05 -0.95 -1.95
N ARG A 36 6.91 0.24 -1.35
CA ARG A 36 6.95 0.35 0.11
C ARG A 36 5.61 -0.15 0.65
N THR A 37 5.62 -1.28 1.33
CA THR A 37 4.41 -1.90 1.90
C THR A 37 4.23 -1.49 3.35
N PHE A 38 3.02 -1.07 3.72
CA PHE A 38 2.67 -0.76 5.10
C PHE A 38 1.17 -0.96 5.34
N ARG A 39 0.79 -1.04 6.61
CA ARG A 39 -0.62 -1.09 7.02
C ARG A 39 -1.05 0.27 7.57
N GLY A 40 -1.90 0.98 6.82
CA GLY A 40 -2.34 2.33 7.15
C GLY A 40 -3.78 2.38 7.67
N LYS A 41 -4.12 3.42 8.44
CA LYS A 41 -5.50 3.65 8.90
C LYS A 41 -6.23 4.57 7.93
N VAL A 42 -7.43 4.18 7.51
CA VAL A 42 -8.33 5.03 6.74
C VAL A 42 -9.01 6.02 7.69
N ARG A 43 -8.88 7.32 7.41
CA ARG A 43 -9.54 8.38 8.18
C ARG A 43 -9.97 9.53 7.30
N TYR A 44 -10.85 10.40 7.80
CA TYR A 44 -11.04 11.70 7.17
C TYR A 44 -9.78 12.55 7.31
N PHE A 45 -9.43 13.28 6.25
CA PHE A 45 -8.31 14.22 6.27
C PHE A 45 -8.50 15.26 7.38
N LYS A 46 -9.73 15.78 7.50
CA LYS A 46 -10.21 16.60 8.60
C LYS A 46 -11.11 15.77 9.51
N PRO A 47 -10.58 15.23 10.63
CA PRO A 47 -11.38 14.39 11.53
C PRO A 47 -12.50 15.19 12.21
N GLU A 48 -12.29 16.47 12.47
CA GLU A 48 -13.24 17.39 13.12
C GLU A 48 -14.57 17.56 12.37
N THR A 49 -14.56 17.47 11.03
CA THR A 49 -15.78 17.60 10.21
C THR A 49 -16.44 16.26 9.91
N ALA A 50 -15.80 15.13 10.26
CA ALA A 50 -16.26 13.75 9.97
C ALA A 50 -16.78 13.55 8.53
N SER A 51 -16.24 14.31 7.59
CA SER A 51 -16.76 14.44 6.22
C SER A 51 -15.67 14.96 5.30
N GLY A 52 -15.82 14.69 4.00
CA GLY A 52 -14.89 15.10 2.95
C GLY A 52 -13.91 14.01 2.54
N LEU A 53 -12.68 14.42 2.22
CA LEU A 53 -11.65 13.55 1.66
C LEU A 53 -11.19 12.52 2.69
N ALA A 54 -11.24 11.24 2.32
CA ALA A 54 -10.62 10.17 3.08
C ALA A 54 -9.14 10.06 2.69
N VAL A 55 -8.31 9.70 3.67
CA VAL A 55 -6.87 9.53 3.52
C VAL A 55 -6.42 8.28 4.26
N ILE A 56 -5.28 7.75 3.84
CA ILE A 56 -4.54 6.73 4.57
C ILE A 56 -3.22 7.34 5.02
N ASP A 57 -2.98 7.31 6.33
CA ASP A 57 -1.72 7.80 6.90
C ASP A 57 -0.56 6.92 6.46
N ILE A 58 0.47 7.56 5.91
CA ILE A 58 1.73 6.92 5.52
C ILE A 58 2.69 7.08 6.70
N PRO A 59 3.19 5.99 7.28
CA PRO A 59 4.09 6.08 8.41
C PRO A 59 5.36 6.90 8.14
N ALA A 60 5.98 7.43 9.19
CA ALA A 60 7.17 8.28 9.08
C ALA A 60 8.34 7.58 8.37
N ALA A 61 8.53 6.27 8.59
CA ALA A 61 9.55 5.48 7.92
C ALA A 61 9.36 5.49 6.39
N VAL A 62 8.16 5.13 5.94
CA VAL A 62 7.81 5.13 4.51
C VAL A 62 7.81 6.54 3.94
N THR A 63 7.36 7.55 4.70
CA THR A 63 7.42 8.96 4.31
C THR A 63 8.85 9.42 4.02
N LYS A 64 9.81 9.03 4.87
CA LYS A 64 11.23 9.33 4.65
C LYS A 64 11.76 8.66 3.38
N GLU A 65 11.37 7.41 3.14
CA GLU A 65 11.72 6.69 1.91
C GLU A 65 11.04 7.27 0.66
N LEU A 66 9.85 7.86 0.81
CA LEU A 66 9.16 8.64 -0.22
C LEU A 66 9.72 10.05 -0.40
N GLY A 67 10.78 10.42 0.31
CA GLY A 67 11.56 11.64 0.05
C GLY A 67 11.14 12.81 0.91
N GLY A 68 10.48 12.53 2.03
CA GLY A 68 10.06 13.51 3.01
C GLY A 68 8.67 14.07 2.76
N LEU A 69 8.38 15.22 3.39
CA LEU A 69 7.04 15.81 3.49
C LEU A 69 6.63 16.62 2.26
N LYS A 70 6.95 16.14 1.06
CA LYS A 70 6.57 16.79 -0.19
C LYS A 70 5.32 16.12 -0.76
N GLN A 71 4.41 16.94 -1.28
CA GLN A 71 3.33 16.46 -2.13
C GLN A 71 3.94 15.89 -3.41
N LEU A 72 3.69 14.61 -3.67
CA LEU A 72 4.18 13.92 -4.86
C LEU A 72 3.11 12.97 -5.39
N LYS A 73 3.22 12.63 -6.67
CA LYS A 73 2.32 11.68 -7.31
C LYS A 73 2.80 10.27 -7.03
N VAL A 74 1.87 9.41 -6.66
CA VAL A 74 2.14 8.04 -6.24
C VAL A 74 1.20 7.09 -6.96
N LYS A 75 1.64 5.86 -7.15
CA LYS A 75 0.81 4.74 -7.55
C LYS A 75 1.05 3.56 -6.63
N GLY A 76 0.18 2.58 -6.70
CA GLY A 76 0.36 1.32 -5.99
C GLY A 76 -0.93 0.56 -5.83
N VAL A 77 -1.04 -0.20 -4.76
CA VAL A 77 -2.14 -1.14 -4.52
C VAL A 77 -2.67 -0.97 -3.09
N ILE A 78 -3.99 -0.90 -2.94
CA ILE A 78 -4.68 -0.89 -1.63
C ILE A 78 -5.62 -2.09 -1.58
N ASN A 79 -5.40 -3.02 -0.64
CA ASN A 79 -6.15 -4.28 -0.53
C ASN A 79 -6.33 -5.01 -1.89
N GLY A 80 -5.30 -5.01 -2.74
CA GLY A 80 -5.36 -5.63 -4.07
C GLY A 80 -5.94 -4.75 -5.19
N VAL A 81 -6.38 -3.53 -4.90
CA VAL A 81 -6.91 -2.57 -5.89
C VAL A 81 -5.86 -1.53 -6.26
N GLU A 82 -5.55 -1.44 -7.55
CA GLU A 82 -4.61 -0.46 -8.07
C GLU A 82 -5.13 0.98 -7.90
N PHE A 83 -4.22 1.90 -7.58
CA PHE A 83 -4.54 3.31 -7.48
C PHE A 83 -3.42 4.20 -8.01
N THR A 84 -3.80 5.42 -8.37
CA THR A 84 -2.88 6.53 -8.61
C THR A 84 -3.43 7.74 -7.89
N SER A 85 -2.62 8.38 -7.06
CA SER A 85 -3.06 9.50 -6.23
C SER A 85 -1.91 10.44 -5.89
N ASN A 86 -2.16 11.40 -5.01
CA ASN A 86 -1.17 12.33 -4.51
C ASN A 86 -0.99 12.14 -3.00
N THR A 87 0.25 12.24 -2.55
CA THR A 87 0.54 12.38 -1.13
C THR A 87 0.32 13.82 -0.69
N MET A 88 0.01 14.02 0.58
CA MET A 88 -0.10 15.34 1.19
C MET A 88 0.40 15.29 2.64
N PRO A 89 1.01 16.37 3.16
CA PRO A 89 1.35 16.45 4.58
C PRO A 89 0.10 16.33 5.44
N ALA A 90 0.17 15.49 6.47
CA ALA A 90 -0.97 15.21 7.33
C ALA A 90 -0.79 15.69 8.78
N GLY A 91 0.25 16.51 9.02
CA GLY A 91 0.70 16.92 10.35
C GLY A 91 1.64 15.88 10.99
N GLY A 92 2.29 16.24 12.11
CA GLY A 92 3.07 15.30 12.91
C GLY A 92 4.26 14.64 12.21
N GLY A 93 4.75 15.20 11.10
CA GLY A 93 5.88 14.64 10.36
C GLY A 93 5.56 13.43 9.48
N ILE A 94 4.29 13.23 9.12
CA ILE A 94 3.85 12.16 8.22
C ILE A 94 3.17 12.69 6.95
N LEU A 95 3.21 11.88 5.89
CA LEU A 95 2.35 12.04 4.73
C LEU A 95 1.06 11.24 4.92
N ALA A 96 0.04 11.60 4.15
CA ALA A 96 -1.10 10.75 3.89
C ALA A 96 -1.36 10.68 2.39
N VAL A 97 -1.92 9.57 1.91
CA VAL A 97 -2.38 9.44 0.53
C VAL A 97 -3.88 9.66 0.48
N SER A 98 -4.35 10.46 -0.46
CA SER A 98 -5.78 10.68 -0.66
C SER A 98 -6.42 9.47 -1.32
N VAL A 99 -7.54 9.01 -0.76
CA VAL A 99 -8.31 7.88 -1.26
C VAL A 99 -9.72 8.35 -1.61
N SER A 100 -10.11 8.12 -2.88
CA SER A 100 -11.44 8.49 -3.35
C SER A 100 -12.50 7.53 -2.83
N LYS A 101 -13.75 7.98 -2.75
CA LYS A 101 -14.88 7.10 -2.37
C LYS A 101 -14.98 5.86 -3.27
N LYS A 102 -14.74 6.00 -4.58
CA LYS A 102 -14.74 4.89 -5.53
C LYS A 102 -13.66 3.86 -5.22
N LEU A 103 -12.47 4.32 -4.81
CA LEU A 103 -11.37 3.44 -4.45
C LEU A 103 -11.64 2.70 -3.13
N LEU A 104 -12.20 3.38 -2.13
CA LEU A 104 -12.64 2.76 -0.89
C LEU A 104 -13.67 1.66 -1.14
N ASP A 105 -14.68 1.94 -1.97
CA ASP A 105 -15.71 0.98 -2.34
C ASP A 105 -15.13 -0.26 -3.05
N ALA A 106 -14.26 -0.04 -4.04
CA ALA A 106 -13.57 -1.11 -4.76
C ALA A 106 -12.68 -1.95 -3.84
N ALA A 107 -11.99 -1.32 -2.88
CA ALA A 107 -11.13 -1.98 -1.90
C ALA A 107 -11.90 -2.55 -0.69
N LYS A 108 -13.23 -2.38 -0.66
CA LYS A 108 -14.12 -2.78 0.45
C LYS A 108 -13.68 -2.21 1.81
N LEU A 109 -13.30 -0.93 1.80
CA LEU A 109 -12.80 -0.20 2.97
C LEU A 109 -13.77 0.92 3.37
N SER A 110 -13.85 1.15 4.68
CA SER A 110 -14.56 2.27 5.30
C SER A 110 -13.61 3.12 6.14
N VAL A 111 -14.04 4.34 6.47
CA VAL A 111 -13.31 5.16 7.44
C VAL A 111 -13.28 4.45 8.80
N GLY A 112 -12.09 4.35 9.39
CA GLY A 112 -11.84 3.58 10.61
C GLY A 112 -11.09 2.28 10.35
N ASP A 113 -11.17 1.74 9.14
CA ASP A 113 -10.52 0.47 8.79
C ASP A 113 -9.00 0.60 8.65
N ARG A 114 -8.33 -0.56 8.65
CA ARG A 114 -6.93 -0.69 8.27
C ARG A 114 -6.83 -1.25 6.86
N ALA A 115 -5.94 -0.66 6.07
CA ALA A 115 -5.68 -1.01 4.69
C ALA A 115 -4.23 -1.50 4.54
N ASP A 116 -4.05 -2.58 3.79
CA ASP A 116 -2.74 -3.02 3.33
C ASP A 116 -2.40 -2.24 2.06
N VAL A 117 -1.32 -1.47 2.12
CA VAL A 117 -0.94 -0.51 1.08
C VAL A 117 0.45 -0.81 0.57
N GLU A 118 0.57 -0.92 -0.73
CA GLU A 118 1.82 -0.88 -1.47
C GLU A 118 1.90 0.46 -2.19
N ILE A 119 3.02 1.17 -2.06
CA ILE A 119 3.16 2.50 -2.69
C ILE A 119 4.54 2.73 -3.30
N GLU A 120 4.54 3.37 -4.46
CA GLU A 120 5.73 3.86 -5.12
C GLU A 120 5.52 5.28 -5.68
N ARG A 121 6.63 5.98 -5.90
CA ARG A 121 6.60 7.29 -6.53
C ARG A 121 6.38 7.12 -8.03
N LEU A 122 5.59 8.02 -8.61
CA LEU A 122 5.54 8.22 -10.06
C LEU A 122 6.60 9.24 -10.50
#